data_AF-Q01W55-F1
#
_entry.id   AF-Q01W55-F1
#
_cell.length_a   1.000
_cell.length_b   1.000
_cell.length_c   1.000
_cell.angle_alpha   90.00
_cell.angle_beta   90.00
_cell.angle_gamma   90.00
#
_symmetry.space_group_name_H-M   'P 1'
#
loop_
_entity.id
_entity.type
_entity.pdbx_description
1 polymer ?
#
loop_
_entity_poly.entity_id
_entity_poly.type
_entity_poly.pdbx_seq_one_letter_code
_entity_poly.pdbx_strand_id
1 'polypeptide(L)'
;MPYVNHYSFHIWDTEWGHITIKMSGHPPFGAQIILNGHDYLSCAAKQAGLTVTKQANCFVQTSDAAGLTKIADTLSEPETEGRLRELCDRWIYSSCLIFGLDLEEQQRSGFQYRYSTYQLEYCRNFYFSSGRKMWEILQRLVDRTRSRLDLKVVKTIFGFKNRPRVKRLKQNKWGVEVETPTYDLTVFHVHYGKLSLKIYSKGEFILRIEVMVHNASDTPFRRSLVDFPKLVSWAKDVLERFLDALQCVDVCFISDEAMETLPEPSTVGKTRVGGIDLNRPRMRLVVRTILSLSTSPTGFSAREVSRKVRSLGGLPEDEYGCRQAAYDLKKLRGKEWIRRKGNSRRYEAVAEGLRSMAALIVLRDDVIKPLLAAQGRLKPGRRPTQTAPIDAHYAALRSQMRKLFLDLGIAA
;
A
#
# COMPACT_ATOMS: atom_id res chain seq x y z
N MET A 1 -24.90 -22.67 -22.78
CA MET A 1 -25.25 -21.28 -22.43
C MET A 1 -25.09 -20.44 -23.69
N PRO A 2 -26.04 -19.57 -24.06
CA PRO A 2 -25.83 -18.66 -25.18
C PRO A 2 -24.68 -17.72 -24.84
N TYR A 3 -23.71 -17.61 -25.75
CA TYR A 3 -22.58 -16.69 -25.59
C TYR A 3 -23.08 -15.26 -25.85
N VAL A 4 -22.86 -14.35 -24.90
CA VAL A 4 -23.18 -12.93 -25.09
C VAL A 4 -21.99 -12.26 -25.80
N ASN A 5 -22.22 -11.82 -27.03
CA ASN A 5 -21.22 -11.07 -27.79
C ASN A 5 -20.96 -9.72 -27.13
N HIS A 6 -19.68 -9.39 -26.95
CA HIS A 6 -19.23 -8.09 -26.47
C HIS A 6 -18.35 -7.44 -27.53
N TYR A 7 -18.64 -6.20 -27.88
CA TYR A 7 -17.86 -5.41 -28.82
C TYR A 7 -16.93 -4.47 -28.05
N SER A 8 -15.68 -4.34 -28.47
CA SER A 8 -14.70 -3.46 -27.86
C SER A 8 -14.31 -2.36 -28.84
N PHE A 9 -14.62 -1.12 -28.50
CA PHE A 9 -14.32 0.07 -29.29
C PHE A 9 -13.08 0.75 -28.69
N HIS A 10 -12.07 1.01 -29.52
CA HIS A 10 -10.87 1.74 -29.14
C HIS A 10 -10.89 3.11 -29.79
N ILE A 11 -10.96 4.16 -28.97
CA ILE A 11 -11.18 5.54 -29.40
C ILE A 11 -9.99 6.38 -28.95
N TRP A 12 -9.54 7.30 -29.81
CA TRP A 12 -8.46 8.23 -29.50
C TRP A 12 -9.02 9.64 -29.34
N ASP A 13 -9.26 10.02 -28.09
CA ASP A 13 -9.81 11.32 -27.70
C ASP A 13 -8.69 12.38 -27.62
N THR A 14 -8.98 13.60 -28.04
CA THR A 14 -7.98 14.68 -28.07
C THR A 14 -7.59 15.19 -26.69
N GLU A 15 -8.44 15.00 -25.67
CA GLU A 15 -8.22 15.45 -24.30
C GLU A 15 -7.83 14.29 -23.38
N TRP A 16 -8.47 13.13 -23.53
CA TRP A 16 -8.27 11.97 -22.66
C TRP A 16 -7.32 10.91 -23.22
N GLY A 17 -7.00 10.98 -24.52
CA GLY A 17 -6.19 9.97 -25.21
C GLY A 17 -6.95 8.67 -25.42
N HIS A 18 -6.35 7.52 -25.10
CA HIS A 18 -6.98 6.23 -25.38
C HIS A 18 -8.16 5.94 -24.46
N ILE A 19 -9.30 5.64 -25.07
CA ILE A 19 -10.53 5.22 -24.41
C ILE A 19 -10.92 3.86 -24.95
N THR A 20 -11.30 2.94 -24.07
CA THR A 20 -11.86 1.65 -24.48
C THR A 20 -13.28 1.50 -23.94
N ILE A 21 -14.23 1.26 -24.83
CA ILE A 21 -15.63 0.98 -24.47
C ILE A 21 -15.94 -0.46 -24.85
N LYS A 22 -16.23 -1.31 -23.87
CA LYS A 22 -16.70 -2.67 -24.08
C LYS A 22 -18.20 -2.74 -23.84
N MET A 23 -18.99 -3.02 -24.87
CA MET A 23 -20.45 -2.98 -24.83
C MET A 23 -21.06 -4.35 -25.18
N SER A 24 -22.10 -4.75 -24.45
CA SER A 24 -22.94 -5.91 -24.81
C SER A 24 -23.65 -5.66 -26.14
N GLY A 25 -23.64 -6.65 -27.03
CA GLY A 25 -24.40 -6.62 -28.28
C GLY A 25 -25.91 -6.77 -28.11
N HIS A 26 -26.38 -7.11 -26.91
CA HIS A 26 -27.80 -7.30 -26.61
C HIS A 26 -28.30 -6.31 -25.57
N PRO A 27 -29.57 -5.86 -25.65
CA PRO A 27 -30.24 -5.10 -24.61
C PRO A 27 -30.08 -5.78 -23.23
N PRO A 28 -29.82 -5.03 -22.15
CA PRO A 28 -29.87 -3.56 -22.04
C PRO A 28 -28.53 -2.86 -22.39
N PHE A 29 -27.72 -3.44 -23.29
CA PHE A 29 -26.48 -2.84 -23.81
C PHE A 29 -25.48 -2.43 -22.72
N GLY A 30 -25.36 -3.25 -21.67
CA GLY A 30 -24.41 -2.99 -20.58
C GLY A 30 -23.00 -2.71 -21.11
N ALA A 31 -22.39 -1.63 -20.63
CA ALA A 31 -21.10 -1.16 -21.11
C ALA A 31 -20.08 -0.96 -19.97
N GLN A 32 -18.82 -1.24 -20.28
CA GLN A 32 -17.66 -0.95 -19.45
C GLN A 32 -16.77 0.05 -20.19
N ILE A 33 -16.61 1.25 -19.63
CA ILE A 33 -15.75 2.30 -20.15
C ILE A 33 -14.45 2.31 -19.34
N ILE A 34 -13.31 2.27 -20.04
CA ILE A 34 -11.96 2.23 -19.45
C ILE A 34 -11.21 3.46 -19.95
N LEU A 35 -10.70 4.25 -19.00
CA LEU A 35 -9.96 5.49 -19.23
C LEU A 35 -8.56 5.35 -18.63
N ASN A 36 -7.55 5.92 -19.30
CA ASN A 36 -6.18 5.94 -18.82
C ASN A 36 -5.76 7.34 -18.38
N GLY A 37 -5.63 7.53 -17.06
CA GLY A 37 -5.18 8.81 -16.49
C GLY A 37 -3.78 9.27 -16.97
N HIS A 38 -2.90 8.34 -17.36
CA HIS A 38 -1.59 8.72 -17.91
C HIS A 38 -1.69 9.29 -19.33
N ASP A 39 -2.70 8.88 -20.10
CA ASP A 39 -2.94 9.41 -21.45
C ASP A 39 -3.57 10.80 -21.34
N TYR A 40 -4.56 10.97 -20.46
CA TYR A 40 -5.09 12.28 -20.09
C TYR A 40 -3.97 13.26 -19.69
N LEU A 41 -3.09 12.83 -18.78
CA LEU A 41 -1.94 13.65 -18.36
C LEU A 41 -0.99 14.00 -19.52
N SER A 42 -0.80 13.08 -20.46
CA SER A 42 0.05 13.34 -21.64
C SER A 42 -0.57 14.39 -22.56
N CYS A 43 -1.88 14.27 -22.82
CA CYS A 43 -2.63 15.22 -23.64
C CYS A 43 -2.69 16.61 -22.98
N ALA A 44 -3.05 16.67 -21.71
CA ALA A 44 -3.12 17.92 -20.95
C ALA A 44 -1.74 18.59 -20.79
N ALA A 45 -0.67 17.83 -20.55
CA ALA A 45 0.69 18.36 -20.51
C ALA A 45 1.09 18.98 -21.85
N LYS A 46 0.76 18.32 -22.98
CA LYS A 46 1.03 18.86 -24.32
C LYS A 46 0.27 20.16 -24.57
N GLN A 47 -1.01 20.23 -24.19
CA GLN A 47 -1.82 21.44 -24.30
C GLN A 47 -1.26 22.59 -23.43
N ALA A 48 -0.74 22.26 -22.25
CA ALA A 48 -0.09 23.22 -21.35
C ALA A 48 1.36 23.58 -21.74
N GLY A 49 1.89 23.05 -22.86
CA GLY A 49 3.26 23.31 -23.31
C GLY A 49 4.35 22.65 -22.46
N LEU A 50 4.00 21.67 -21.61
CA LEU A 50 4.96 20.95 -20.78
C LEU A 50 5.69 19.87 -21.58
N THR A 51 7.02 19.85 -21.47
CA THR A 51 7.84 18.81 -22.11
C THR A 51 7.85 17.57 -21.22
N VAL A 52 7.06 16.57 -21.60
CA VAL A 52 6.99 15.27 -20.91
C VAL A 52 7.42 14.14 -21.84
N THR A 53 8.17 13.19 -21.30
CA THR A 53 8.49 11.92 -21.97
C THR A 53 7.84 10.80 -21.20
N LYS A 54 6.96 10.06 -21.87
CA LYS A 54 6.27 8.90 -21.33
C LYS A 54 6.85 7.62 -21.94
N GLN A 55 7.10 6.62 -21.10
CA GLN A 55 7.37 5.24 -21.50
C GLN A 55 6.27 4.35 -20.91
N ALA A 56 5.49 3.70 -21.78
CA ALA A 56 4.25 3.00 -21.41
C ALA A 56 3.36 3.88 -20.52
N ASN A 57 2.93 3.39 -19.36
CA ASN A 57 2.19 4.19 -18.36
C ASN A 57 3.13 4.79 -17.32
N CYS A 58 4.23 5.45 -17.71
CA CYS A 58 5.18 6.06 -16.77
C CYS A 58 5.87 7.30 -17.35
N PHE A 59 5.89 8.40 -16.60
CA PHE A 59 6.60 9.62 -16.99
C PHE A 59 8.07 9.54 -16.55
N VAL A 60 8.98 9.48 -17.51
CA VAL A 60 10.44 9.30 -17.27
C VAL A 60 11.22 10.60 -17.34
N GLN A 61 10.66 11.64 -17.97
CA GLN A 61 11.18 13.00 -17.97
C GLN A 61 10.01 13.98 -17.94
N THR A 62 10.17 15.04 -17.16
CA THR A 62 9.29 16.21 -17.17
C THR A 62 10.15 17.45 -16.95
N SER A 63 9.85 18.53 -17.69
CA SER A 63 10.43 19.85 -17.44
C SER A 63 9.89 20.50 -16.17
N ASP A 64 8.67 20.12 -15.76
CA ASP A 64 7.99 20.63 -14.57
C ASP A 64 7.14 19.52 -13.92
N ALA A 65 7.69 18.93 -12.85
CA ALA A 65 6.97 17.90 -12.09
C ALA A 65 5.81 18.48 -11.26
N ALA A 66 5.92 19.73 -10.82
CA ALA A 66 4.86 20.38 -10.04
C ALA A 66 3.66 20.72 -10.93
N GLY A 67 3.90 21.25 -12.13
CA GLY A 67 2.87 21.46 -13.15
C GLY A 67 2.16 20.18 -13.53
N LEU A 68 2.89 19.09 -13.79
CA LEU A 68 2.28 17.78 -14.08
C LEU A 68 1.43 17.26 -12.91
N THR A 69 1.87 17.49 -11.67
CA THR A 69 1.11 17.12 -10.46
C THR A 69 -0.17 17.94 -10.34
N LYS A 70 -0.12 19.25 -10.62
CA LYS A 70 -1.33 20.10 -10.64
C LYS A 70 -2.36 19.60 -11.64
N ILE A 71 -1.92 19.22 -12.85
CA ILE A 71 -2.82 18.64 -13.86
C ILE A 71 -3.43 17.33 -13.35
N ALA A 72 -2.63 16.47 -12.69
CA ALA A 72 -3.13 15.22 -12.11
C ALA A 72 -4.15 15.46 -10.99
N ASP A 73 -3.91 16.45 -10.14
CA ASP A 73 -4.81 16.80 -9.04
C ASP A 73 -6.17 17.29 -9.56
N THR A 74 -6.28 17.80 -10.80
CA THR A 74 -7.58 18.16 -11.40
C THR A 74 -8.55 16.98 -11.46
N LEU A 75 -8.07 15.72 -11.51
CA LEU A 75 -8.94 14.53 -11.49
C LEU A 75 -9.61 14.30 -10.13
N SER A 76 -9.18 15.01 -9.10
CA SER A 76 -9.78 14.99 -7.76
C SER A 76 -10.76 16.15 -7.54
N GLU A 77 -10.92 17.04 -8.52
CA GLU A 77 -11.81 18.19 -8.44
C GLU A 77 -13.27 17.80 -8.73
N PRO A 78 -14.27 18.45 -8.09
CA PRO A 78 -15.70 18.16 -8.31
C PRO A 78 -16.13 18.18 -9.77
N GLU A 79 -15.55 19.07 -10.58
CA GLU A 79 -15.83 19.29 -12.00
C GLU A 79 -15.47 18.08 -12.87
N THR A 80 -14.64 17.17 -12.35
CA THR A 80 -14.27 15.92 -13.03
C THR A 80 -15.48 15.03 -13.30
N GLU A 81 -16.49 15.06 -12.43
CA GLU A 81 -17.74 14.32 -12.64
C GLU A 81 -18.41 14.70 -13.96
N GLY A 82 -18.58 16.01 -14.20
CA GLY A 82 -19.19 16.53 -15.42
C GLY A 82 -18.35 16.21 -16.65
N ARG A 83 -17.04 16.45 -16.60
CA ARG A 83 -16.11 16.13 -17.70
C ARG A 83 -16.13 14.66 -18.08
N LEU A 84 -16.17 13.76 -17.10
CA LEU A 84 -16.25 12.32 -17.34
C LEU A 84 -17.60 11.91 -17.93
N ARG A 85 -18.70 12.50 -17.43
CA ARG A 85 -20.04 12.23 -17.95
C ARG A 85 -20.16 12.65 -19.42
N GLU A 86 -19.76 13.87 -19.74
CA GLU A 86 -19.76 14.40 -21.11
C GLU A 86 -18.90 13.54 -22.03
N LEU A 87 -17.70 13.14 -21.59
CA LEU A 87 -16.83 12.24 -22.34
C LEU A 87 -17.51 10.90 -22.63
N CYS A 88 -18.07 10.27 -21.58
CA CYS A 88 -18.73 8.97 -21.69
C CYS A 88 -19.94 9.05 -22.62
N ASP A 89 -20.81 10.05 -22.43
CA ASP A 89 -22.00 10.27 -23.23
C ASP A 89 -21.62 10.52 -24.69
N ARG A 90 -20.65 11.42 -24.94
CA ARG A 90 -20.16 11.73 -26.29
C ARG A 90 -19.80 10.46 -27.04
N TRP A 91 -18.99 9.58 -26.46
CA TRP A 91 -18.49 8.41 -27.17
C TRP A 91 -19.43 7.22 -27.18
N ILE A 92 -20.17 6.97 -26.09
CA ILE A 92 -21.06 5.82 -26.03
C ILE A 92 -22.26 5.99 -26.97
N TYR A 93 -22.88 7.17 -27.01
CA TYR A 93 -24.06 7.39 -27.85
C TYR A 93 -23.71 7.59 -29.32
N SER A 94 -22.64 8.35 -29.62
CA SER A 94 -22.30 8.67 -31.02
C SER A 94 -21.57 7.54 -31.76
N SER A 95 -20.81 6.71 -31.04
CA SER A 95 -19.84 5.79 -31.67
C SER A 95 -20.01 4.32 -31.30
N CYS A 96 -20.77 4.00 -30.24
CA CYS A 96 -20.94 2.62 -29.78
C CYS A 96 -22.40 2.16 -29.89
N LEU A 97 -23.33 2.89 -29.25
CA LEU A 97 -24.73 2.51 -29.16
C LEU A 97 -25.43 2.56 -30.52
N ILE A 98 -24.95 3.37 -31.47
CA ILE A 98 -25.46 3.45 -32.85
C ILE A 98 -25.54 2.09 -33.57
N PHE A 99 -24.76 1.09 -33.15
CA PHE A 99 -24.79 -0.26 -33.72
C PHE A 99 -25.94 -1.13 -33.16
N GLY A 100 -26.56 -0.74 -32.05
CA GLY A 100 -27.67 -1.45 -31.41
C GLY A 100 -28.98 -0.66 -31.34
N LEU A 101 -28.90 0.67 -31.26
CA LEU A 101 -30.01 1.62 -31.38
C LEU A 101 -29.53 2.80 -32.20
N ASP A 102 -30.16 3.07 -33.35
CA ASP A 102 -29.78 4.24 -34.15
C ASP A 102 -30.13 5.56 -33.43
N LEU A 103 -29.70 6.70 -33.98
CA LEU A 103 -29.89 7.99 -33.33
C LEU A 103 -31.37 8.38 -33.17
N GLU A 104 -32.24 7.97 -34.10
CA GLU A 104 -33.68 8.25 -34.04
C GLU A 104 -34.33 7.41 -32.94
N GLU A 105 -33.98 6.13 -32.85
CA GLU A 105 -34.43 5.24 -31.81
C GLU A 105 -33.96 5.68 -30.42
N GLN A 106 -32.71 6.12 -30.29
CA GLN A 106 -32.17 6.67 -29.04
C GLN A 106 -32.99 7.88 -28.56
N GLN A 107 -33.33 8.80 -29.47
CA GLN A 107 -34.16 9.96 -29.16
C GLN A 107 -35.58 9.56 -28.77
N ARG A 108 -36.20 8.64 -29.53
CA ARG A 108 -37.57 8.17 -29.28
C ARG A 108 -37.69 7.39 -27.98
N SER A 109 -36.71 6.56 -27.65
CA SER A 109 -36.76 5.71 -26.46
C SER A 109 -36.34 6.43 -25.18
N GLY A 110 -35.63 7.56 -25.29
CA GLY A 110 -35.03 8.26 -24.15
C GLY A 110 -34.05 7.38 -23.36
N PHE A 111 -33.38 6.45 -24.03
CA PHE A 111 -32.47 5.50 -23.36
C PHE A 111 -31.28 6.26 -22.77
N GLN A 112 -31.03 6.07 -21.46
CA GLN A 112 -29.96 6.77 -20.75
C GLN A 112 -29.10 5.83 -19.91
N TYR A 113 -27.78 5.93 -20.09
CA TYR A 113 -26.79 5.32 -19.21
C TYR A 113 -26.70 6.06 -17.87
N ARG A 114 -26.56 5.28 -16.81
CA ARG A 114 -26.09 5.77 -15.51
C ARG A 114 -24.71 5.20 -15.23
N TYR A 115 -23.75 6.09 -15.04
CA TYR A 115 -22.36 5.71 -14.82
C TYR A 115 -22.06 5.41 -13.35
N SER A 116 -21.20 4.43 -13.16
CA SER A 116 -20.65 4.09 -11.85
C SER A 116 -19.20 3.68 -11.99
N THR A 117 -18.38 4.06 -11.03
CA THR A 117 -16.98 3.65 -10.96
C THR A 117 -16.92 2.20 -10.48
N TYR A 118 -16.44 1.30 -11.33
CA TYR A 118 -16.22 -0.10 -10.95
C TYR A 118 -14.83 -0.28 -10.35
N GLN A 119 -13.79 0.05 -11.12
CA GLN A 119 -12.39 -0.06 -10.74
C GLN A 119 -11.71 1.31 -10.79
N LEU A 120 -10.73 1.51 -9.91
CA LEU A 120 -9.87 2.69 -9.90
C LEU A 120 -8.45 2.29 -9.54
N GLU A 121 -7.48 2.78 -10.32
CA GLU A 121 -6.06 2.66 -10.00
C GLU A 121 -5.49 4.06 -9.75
N TYR A 122 -4.86 4.25 -8.60
CA TYR A 122 -4.17 5.49 -8.24
C TYR A 122 -2.70 5.17 -7.96
N CYS A 123 -1.79 5.89 -8.61
CA CYS A 123 -0.37 5.66 -8.44
C CYS A 123 0.41 6.93 -8.09
N ARG A 124 1.46 6.77 -7.30
CA ARG A 124 2.49 7.78 -7.03
C ARG A 124 3.82 7.26 -7.53
N ASN A 125 4.49 8.05 -8.34
CA ASN A 125 5.79 7.72 -8.93
C ASN A 125 6.87 8.54 -8.24
N PHE A 126 7.84 7.87 -7.61
CA PHE A 126 9.05 8.51 -7.09
C PHE A 126 10.16 8.40 -8.12
N TYR A 127 10.67 9.55 -8.54
CA TYR A 127 11.79 9.64 -9.46
C TYR A 127 13.11 9.73 -8.69
N PHE A 128 14.04 8.84 -9.00
CA PHE A 128 15.36 8.80 -8.38
C PHE A 128 16.45 9.28 -9.36
N SER A 129 17.37 10.11 -8.87
CA SER A 129 18.59 10.47 -9.62
C SER A 129 19.53 9.29 -9.85
N SER A 130 19.36 8.18 -9.12
CA SER A 130 20.16 6.96 -9.28
C SER A 130 19.33 5.69 -9.06
N GLY A 131 19.26 4.83 -10.07
CA GLY A 131 18.58 3.53 -10.00
C GLY A 131 19.22 2.58 -8.98
N ARG A 132 20.53 2.73 -8.72
CA ARG A 132 21.23 2.00 -7.66
C ARG A 132 20.74 2.43 -6.27
N LYS A 133 20.68 3.73 -5.99
CA LYS A 133 20.18 4.23 -4.70
C LYS A 133 18.71 3.83 -4.48
N MET A 134 17.88 3.94 -5.52
CA MET A 134 16.50 3.45 -5.49
C MET A 134 16.44 1.98 -5.08
N TRP A 135 17.28 1.14 -5.70
CA TRP A 135 17.35 -0.28 -5.40
C TRP A 135 17.81 -0.57 -3.97
N GLU A 136 18.84 0.13 -3.48
CA GLU A 136 19.31 -0.02 -2.10
C GLU A 136 18.22 0.35 -1.08
N ILE A 137 17.47 1.44 -1.32
CA ILE A 137 16.33 1.83 -0.48
C ILE A 137 15.24 0.76 -0.52
N LEU A 138 14.91 0.28 -1.71
CA LEU A 138 13.88 -0.73 -1.90
C LEU A 138 14.23 -2.05 -1.20
N GLN A 139 15.48 -2.51 -1.31
CA GLN A 139 15.97 -3.70 -0.61
C GLN A 139 15.92 -3.52 0.91
N ARG A 140 16.41 -2.40 1.44
CA ARG A 140 16.36 -2.11 2.88
C ARG A 140 14.92 -2.08 3.39
N LEU A 141 14.01 -1.49 2.62
CA LEU A 141 12.58 -1.45 2.95
C LEU A 141 12.01 -2.87 3.01
N VAL A 142 12.33 -3.75 2.04
CA VAL A 142 11.96 -5.18 2.07
C VAL A 142 12.48 -5.88 3.31
N ASP A 143 13.79 -5.83 3.53
CA ASP A 143 14.43 -6.59 4.60
C ASP A 143 13.89 -6.20 5.97
N ARG A 144 13.62 -4.91 6.19
CA ARG A 144 13.12 -4.39 7.46
C ARG A 144 11.63 -4.59 7.66
N THR A 145 10.81 -4.53 6.61
CA THR A 145 9.35 -4.59 6.76
C THR A 145 8.77 -6.00 6.62
N ARG A 146 9.44 -6.90 5.90
CA ARG A 146 8.94 -8.25 5.60
C ARG A 146 8.63 -9.07 6.86
N SER A 147 9.54 -9.10 7.83
CA SER A 147 9.32 -9.81 9.09
C SER A 147 8.36 -9.07 10.03
N ARG A 148 8.36 -7.74 10.00
CA ARG A 148 7.62 -6.88 10.94
C ARG A 148 6.12 -6.77 10.62
N LEU A 149 5.75 -6.77 9.34
CA LEU A 149 4.36 -6.57 8.91
C LEU A 149 3.60 -7.86 8.58
N ASP A 150 4.25 -9.03 8.68
CA ASP A 150 3.64 -10.34 8.36
C ASP A 150 2.90 -10.34 7.00
N LEU A 151 3.55 -9.77 5.99
CA LEU A 151 2.97 -9.65 4.65
C LEU A 151 3.16 -10.98 3.92
N LYS A 152 2.09 -11.76 3.82
CA LYS A 152 2.07 -13.11 3.21
C LYS A 152 2.52 -13.17 1.74
N VAL A 153 2.61 -12.04 1.02
CA VAL A 153 2.93 -12.02 -0.42
C VAL A 153 3.96 -10.93 -0.76
N VAL A 154 5.23 -11.24 -0.55
CA VAL A 154 6.36 -10.56 -1.21
C VAL A 154 6.72 -11.40 -2.44
N LYS A 155 6.04 -11.16 -3.58
CA LYS A 155 6.34 -11.87 -4.83
C LYS A 155 7.51 -11.20 -5.53
N THR A 156 8.73 -11.54 -5.12
CA THR A 156 9.95 -11.09 -5.80
C THR A 156 10.04 -11.76 -7.17
N ILE A 157 9.68 -11.07 -8.24
CA ILE A 157 9.95 -11.52 -9.61
C ILE A 157 11.35 -11.01 -9.95
N PHE A 158 12.36 -11.87 -9.94
CA PHE A 158 13.76 -11.49 -10.13
C PHE A 158 14.00 -10.89 -11.54
N GLY A 159 14.07 -9.56 -11.63
CA GLY A 159 14.75 -8.83 -12.72
C GLY A 159 16.25 -8.66 -12.45
N PHE A 160 17.00 -8.19 -13.44
CA PHE A 160 18.47 -8.06 -13.36
C PHE A 160 18.95 -7.29 -12.11
N LYS A 161 19.91 -7.87 -11.37
CA LYS A 161 20.49 -7.31 -10.13
C LYS A 161 21.30 -6.01 -10.34
N ASN A 162 21.71 -5.70 -11.57
CA ASN A 162 22.59 -4.58 -11.88
C ASN A 162 21.83 -3.45 -12.58
N ARG A 163 21.28 -2.50 -11.81
CA ARG A 163 20.66 -1.29 -12.35
C ARG A 163 21.72 -0.24 -12.73
N PRO A 164 21.54 0.47 -13.85
CA PRO A 164 22.53 1.44 -14.32
C PRO A 164 22.70 2.62 -13.36
N ARG A 165 23.95 3.11 -13.27
CA ARG A 165 24.33 4.26 -12.43
C ARG A 165 24.08 5.60 -13.12
N VAL A 166 24.11 5.61 -14.46
CA VAL A 166 24.00 6.79 -15.33
C VAL A 166 22.96 6.49 -16.41
N LYS A 167 22.21 7.52 -16.83
CA LYS A 167 21.18 7.44 -17.86
C LYS A 167 21.80 6.97 -19.19
N ARG A 168 21.51 5.74 -19.62
CA ARG A 168 21.80 5.29 -20.98
C ARG A 168 20.55 5.49 -21.82
N LEU A 169 20.47 6.61 -22.52
CA LEU A 169 19.45 6.84 -23.55
C LEU A 169 19.67 5.85 -24.69
N LYS A 170 19.03 4.67 -24.62
CA LYS A 170 18.73 3.92 -25.83
C LYS A 170 17.45 4.52 -26.41
N GLN A 171 17.62 5.36 -27.43
CA GLN A 171 16.57 5.56 -28.43
C GLN A 171 16.33 4.21 -29.14
N ASN A 172 15.06 3.88 -29.39
CA ASN A 172 14.50 2.95 -30.38
C ASN A 172 13.28 2.25 -29.77
N LYS A 173 12.21 1.88 -30.47
CA LYS A 173 11.69 2.07 -31.85
C LYS A 173 10.19 1.74 -31.72
N TRP A 174 9.37 2.28 -32.63
CA TRP A 174 7.94 1.98 -32.69
C TRP A 174 7.70 0.47 -32.89
N GLY A 175 6.87 -0.14 -32.03
CA GLY A 175 6.46 -1.54 -32.14
C GLY A 175 5.72 -1.98 -30.88
N VAL A 176 4.58 -2.65 -31.04
CA VAL A 176 3.84 -3.30 -29.94
C VAL A 176 4.68 -4.48 -29.47
N GLU A 177 5.53 -4.25 -28.48
CA GLU A 177 6.34 -5.27 -27.84
C GLU A 177 5.55 -5.79 -26.63
N VAL A 178 5.22 -7.08 -26.63
CA VAL A 178 4.73 -7.79 -25.44
C VAL A 178 5.89 -7.76 -24.44
N GLU A 179 5.84 -6.80 -23.51
CA GLU A 179 6.92 -6.53 -22.57
C GLU A 179 7.21 -7.76 -21.70
N THR A 180 8.40 -8.33 -21.87
CA THR A 180 9.10 -9.05 -20.80
C THR A 180 9.87 -7.99 -20.02
N PRO A 181 9.44 -7.61 -18.80
CA PRO A 181 10.06 -6.47 -18.15
C PRO A 181 11.51 -6.79 -17.78
N THR A 182 12.47 -6.06 -18.35
CA THR A 182 13.90 -6.23 -18.02
C THR A 182 14.18 -5.88 -16.55
N TYR A 183 13.35 -5.01 -15.95
CA TYR A 183 13.56 -4.45 -14.61
C TYR A 183 12.32 -4.38 -13.70
N ASP A 184 11.11 -4.75 -14.14
CA ASP A 184 9.91 -4.57 -13.32
C ASP A 184 9.79 -5.69 -12.27
N LEU A 185 10.26 -5.37 -11.07
CA LEU A 185 10.17 -6.22 -9.90
C LEU A 185 9.01 -5.73 -9.05
N THR A 186 7.94 -6.53 -8.95
CA THR A 186 6.97 -6.33 -7.87
C THR A 186 7.63 -6.68 -6.56
N VAL A 187 7.64 -5.74 -5.62
CA VAL A 187 8.37 -5.91 -4.36
C VAL A 187 7.38 -6.11 -3.23
N PHE A 188 6.33 -5.29 -3.19
CA PHE A 188 5.24 -5.43 -2.24
C PHE A 188 3.94 -5.60 -3.00
N HIS A 189 3.14 -6.58 -2.59
CA HIS A 189 1.77 -6.71 -3.02
C HIS A 189 0.91 -7.12 -1.83
N VAL A 190 0.13 -6.17 -1.31
CA VAL A 190 -0.71 -6.38 -0.12
C VAL A 190 -2.16 -6.29 -0.51
N HIS A 191 -2.92 -7.33 -0.19
CA HIS A 191 -4.36 -7.39 -0.44
C HIS A 191 -5.14 -7.05 0.82
N TYR A 192 -6.08 -6.11 0.69
CA TYR A 192 -7.07 -5.74 1.70
C TYR A 192 -8.47 -5.93 1.12
N GLY A 193 -8.98 -7.16 1.13
CA GLY A 193 -10.25 -7.48 0.47
C GLY A 193 -10.18 -7.18 -1.03
N LYS A 194 -11.05 -6.29 -1.52
CA LYS A 194 -11.07 -5.83 -2.92
C LYS A 194 -10.18 -4.60 -3.19
N LEU A 195 -9.30 -4.26 -2.27
CA LEU A 195 -8.24 -3.27 -2.49
C LEU A 195 -6.89 -3.98 -2.51
N SER A 196 -5.98 -3.51 -3.35
CA SER A 196 -4.61 -4.02 -3.40
C SER A 196 -3.61 -2.87 -3.48
N LEU A 197 -2.54 -2.99 -2.70
CA LEU A 197 -1.45 -2.03 -2.67
C LEU A 197 -0.21 -2.69 -3.25
N LYS A 198 0.43 -2.05 -4.22
CA LYS A 198 1.66 -2.52 -4.85
C LYS A 198 2.78 -1.50 -4.72
N ILE A 199 3.99 -1.96 -4.44
CA ILE A 199 5.22 -1.19 -4.62
C ILE A 199 6.11 -1.98 -5.58
N TYR A 200 6.53 -1.32 -6.65
CA TYR A 200 7.37 -1.94 -7.66
C TYR A 200 8.25 -0.91 -8.35
N SER A 201 9.41 -1.34 -8.83
CA SER A 201 10.18 -0.52 -9.74
C SER A 201 9.52 -0.54 -11.11
N LYS A 202 9.44 0.61 -11.78
CA LYS A 202 9.03 0.72 -13.17
C LYS A 202 10.18 1.31 -13.98
N GLY A 203 10.77 0.52 -14.87
CA GLY A 203 11.99 0.92 -15.56
C GLY A 203 13.19 1.13 -14.61
N GLU A 204 14.12 2.01 -15.00
CA GLU A 204 15.45 2.11 -14.35
C GLU A 204 15.46 2.96 -13.07
N PHE A 205 14.65 4.02 -13.01
CA PHE A 205 14.77 5.11 -12.01
C PHE A 205 13.49 5.44 -11.26
N ILE A 206 12.40 4.70 -11.51
CA ILE A 206 11.09 5.02 -10.94
C ILE A 206 10.65 3.93 -9.98
N LEU A 207 10.26 4.34 -8.78
CA LEU A 207 9.55 3.50 -7.83
C LEU A 207 8.08 3.90 -7.86
N ARG A 208 7.23 2.97 -8.29
CA ARG A 208 5.78 3.16 -8.30
C ARG A 208 5.16 2.54 -7.07
N ILE A 209 4.28 3.32 -6.47
CA ILE A 209 3.36 2.85 -5.44
C ILE A 209 1.96 3.02 -6.00
N GLU A 210 1.14 1.98 -5.89
CA GLU A 210 -0.14 1.92 -6.57
C GLU A 210 -1.19 1.31 -5.66
N VAL A 211 -2.35 1.98 -5.61
CA VAL A 211 -3.58 1.48 -5.00
C VAL A 211 -4.49 1.04 -6.14
N MET A 212 -4.88 -0.23 -6.15
CA MET A 212 -5.94 -0.73 -7.03
C MET A 212 -7.18 -1.00 -6.20
N VAL A 213 -8.26 -0.33 -6.54
CA VAL A 213 -9.60 -0.61 -6.06
C VAL A 213 -10.25 -1.53 -7.08
N HIS A 214 -10.27 -2.84 -6.81
CA HIS A 214 -10.86 -3.85 -7.70
C HIS A 214 -12.38 -3.73 -7.79
N ASN A 215 -13.00 -3.09 -6.81
CA ASN A 215 -14.43 -2.80 -6.80
C ASN A 215 -14.74 -1.61 -5.86
N ALA A 216 -15.27 -0.53 -6.41
CA ALA A 216 -15.55 0.68 -5.64
C ALA A 216 -16.67 0.53 -4.59
N SER A 217 -17.49 -0.54 -4.59
CA SER A 217 -18.48 -0.74 -3.50
C SER A 217 -17.86 -0.95 -2.14
N ASP A 218 -16.62 -1.43 -2.11
CA ASP A 218 -15.94 -1.76 -0.87
C ASP A 218 -15.20 -0.53 -0.31
N THR A 219 -15.39 0.63 -0.94
CA THR A 219 -14.92 1.92 -0.46
C THR A 219 -15.99 2.56 0.44
N PRO A 220 -15.64 3.57 1.24
CA PRO A 220 -16.63 4.29 2.06
C PRO A 220 -17.68 5.08 1.26
N PHE A 221 -17.53 5.20 -0.06
CA PHE A 221 -18.38 6.02 -0.93
C PHE A 221 -19.31 5.16 -1.78
N ARG A 222 -20.33 5.79 -2.38
CA ARG A 222 -21.18 5.07 -3.34
C ARG A 222 -20.39 4.86 -4.63
N ARG A 223 -20.76 3.84 -5.41
CA ARG A 223 -20.16 3.61 -6.74
C ARG A 223 -20.52 4.69 -7.77
N SER A 224 -21.42 5.61 -7.45
CA SER A 224 -21.89 6.65 -8.39
C SER A 224 -20.71 7.45 -8.94
N LEU A 225 -20.77 7.83 -10.23
CA LEU A 225 -19.78 8.72 -10.82
C LEU A 225 -19.64 10.04 -10.03
N VAL A 226 -20.71 10.49 -9.37
CA VAL A 226 -20.72 11.67 -8.49
C VAL A 226 -19.71 11.61 -7.36
N ASP A 227 -19.41 10.42 -6.85
CA ASP A 227 -18.42 10.22 -5.79
C ASP A 227 -17.01 9.93 -6.35
N PHE A 228 -16.80 9.97 -7.68
CA PHE A 228 -15.49 9.71 -8.30
C PHE A 228 -14.36 10.62 -7.74
N PRO A 229 -14.53 11.95 -7.64
CA PRO A 229 -13.46 12.82 -7.12
C PRO A 229 -13.09 12.50 -5.66
N LYS A 230 -14.09 12.14 -4.85
CA LYS A 230 -13.90 11.70 -3.45
C LYS A 230 -13.15 10.37 -3.40
N LEU A 231 -13.44 9.46 -4.33
CA LEU A 231 -12.77 8.18 -4.43
C LEU A 231 -11.28 8.34 -4.80
N VAL A 232 -10.95 9.23 -5.73
CA VAL A 232 -9.56 9.57 -6.08
C VAL A 232 -8.83 10.16 -4.87
N SER A 233 -9.42 11.14 -4.20
CA SER A 233 -8.85 11.76 -2.99
C SER A 233 -8.61 10.74 -1.89
N TRP A 234 -9.57 9.84 -1.67
CA TRP A 234 -9.41 8.75 -0.71
C TRP A 234 -8.32 7.74 -1.10
N ALA A 235 -8.18 7.41 -2.38
CA ALA A 235 -7.12 6.53 -2.86
C ALA A 235 -5.72 7.17 -2.64
N LYS A 236 -5.61 8.49 -2.84
CA LYS A 236 -4.43 9.28 -2.47
C LYS A 236 -4.13 9.17 -0.97
N ASP A 237 -5.10 9.42 -0.11
CA ASP A 237 -4.93 9.29 1.35
C ASP A 237 -4.55 7.87 1.79
N VAL A 238 -5.10 6.86 1.11
CA VAL A 238 -4.74 5.45 1.37
C VAL A 238 -3.28 5.19 1.05
N LEU A 239 -2.82 5.68 -0.11
CA LEU A 239 -1.43 5.56 -0.53
C LEU A 239 -0.50 6.26 0.46
N GLU A 240 -0.84 7.47 0.89
CA GLU A 240 -0.03 8.26 1.83
C GLU A 240 0.04 7.59 3.21
N ARG A 241 -1.09 7.14 3.77
CA ARG A 241 -1.08 6.38 5.04
C ARG A 241 -0.24 5.11 4.96
N PHE A 242 -0.28 4.42 3.82
CA PHE A 242 0.54 3.23 3.63
C PHE A 242 2.03 3.56 3.63
N LEU A 243 2.42 4.65 2.95
CA LEU A 243 3.78 5.18 2.98
C LEU A 243 4.22 5.59 4.38
N ASP A 244 3.38 6.31 5.12
CA ASP A 244 3.67 6.76 6.49
C ASP A 244 3.89 5.57 7.42
N ALA A 245 3.07 4.52 7.30
CA ALA A 245 3.21 3.30 8.07
C ALA A 245 4.54 2.59 7.75
N LEU A 246 4.92 2.51 6.47
CA LEU A 246 6.21 1.95 6.07
C LEU A 246 7.39 2.77 6.60
N GLN A 247 7.31 4.10 6.54
CA GLN A 247 8.34 4.99 7.08
C GLN A 247 8.48 4.86 8.60
N CYS A 248 7.37 4.78 9.33
CA CYS A 248 7.39 4.61 10.79
C CYS A 248 7.98 3.26 11.22
N VAL A 249 7.74 2.20 10.44
CA VAL A 249 8.35 0.88 10.68
C VAL A 249 9.82 0.84 10.29
N ASP A 250 10.29 1.72 9.40
CA ASP A 250 11.72 1.84 9.06
C ASP A 250 12.50 2.67 10.10
N VAL A 251 11.93 3.79 10.55
CA VAL A 251 12.53 4.72 11.53
C VAL A 251 11.94 4.47 12.92
N CYS A 252 12.38 3.39 13.56
CA CYS A 252 11.95 3.00 14.90
C CYS A 252 12.77 3.72 15.99
N PHE A 253 12.12 4.21 17.05
CA PHE A 253 12.76 4.83 18.22
C PHE A 253 12.18 4.25 19.51
N ILE A 254 12.99 4.24 20.58
CA ILE A 254 12.58 3.88 21.93
C ILE A 254 12.96 5.04 22.83
N SER A 255 11.99 5.72 23.45
CA SER A 255 12.28 6.56 24.61
C SER A 255 12.49 5.64 25.81
N ASP A 256 13.48 5.97 26.65
CA ASP A 256 13.81 5.20 27.85
C ASP A 256 12.57 5.06 28.78
N GLU A 257 11.85 6.17 28.95
CA GLU A 257 10.60 6.26 29.71
C GLU A 257 9.48 5.36 29.18
N ALA A 258 9.46 5.02 27.88
CA ALA A 258 8.41 4.17 27.33
C ALA A 258 8.50 2.74 27.86
N MET A 259 9.68 2.22 28.22
CA MET A 259 9.77 0.86 28.75
C MET A 259 9.22 0.75 30.18
N GLU A 260 9.37 1.79 30.99
CA GLU A 260 8.89 1.84 32.37
C GLU A 260 7.41 2.22 32.47
N THR A 261 6.96 3.15 31.62
CA THR A 261 5.58 3.64 31.65
C THR A 261 4.59 2.69 30.97
N LEU A 262 5.05 1.81 30.08
CA LEU A 262 4.16 0.94 29.29
C LEU A 262 3.42 -0.11 30.15
N PRO A 263 4.08 -0.81 31.10
CA PRO A 263 3.42 -1.73 32.03
C PRO A 263 2.44 -1.05 33.00
N GLU A 264 2.60 0.24 33.26
CA GLU A 264 1.76 0.98 34.20
C GLU A 264 0.32 1.15 33.68
N PRO A 265 -0.71 1.13 34.57
CA PRO A 265 -2.08 1.43 34.20
C PRO A 265 -2.23 2.82 33.55
N SER A 266 -3.24 2.98 32.69
CA SER A 266 -3.58 4.27 32.10
C SER A 266 -5.08 4.51 32.10
N THR A 267 -5.53 5.66 31.61
CA THR A 267 -6.94 6.06 31.64
C THR A 267 -7.43 6.36 30.23
N VAL A 268 -8.64 5.87 29.90
CA VAL A 268 -9.35 6.22 28.67
C VAL A 268 -10.70 6.81 29.04
N GLY A 269 -10.83 8.12 28.88
CA GLY A 269 -12.00 8.87 29.36
C GLY A 269 -12.12 8.74 30.88
N LYS A 270 -13.22 8.16 31.38
CA LYS A 270 -13.43 7.90 32.80
C LYS A 270 -13.00 6.50 33.26
N THR A 271 -12.52 5.64 32.35
CA THR A 271 -12.19 4.24 32.70
C THR A 271 -10.68 4.04 32.84
N ARG A 272 -10.24 3.53 33.99
CA ARG A 272 -8.88 3.02 34.17
C ARG A 272 -8.71 1.68 33.45
N VAL A 273 -7.60 1.52 32.74
CA VAL A 273 -7.21 0.30 32.02
C VAL A 273 -5.84 -0.16 32.49
N GLY A 274 -5.60 -1.48 32.51
CA GLY A 274 -4.29 -2.00 32.87
C GLY A 274 -3.25 -1.69 31.80
N GLY A 275 -1.97 -1.65 32.17
CA GLY A 275 -0.90 -1.38 31.22
C GLY A 275 -0.64 -2.50 30.23
N ILE A 276 0.37 -2.27 29.41
CA ILE A 276 0.80 -3.12 28.29
C ILE A 276 2.12 -3.78 28.69
N ASP A 277 2.06 -5.10 28.89
CA ASP A 277 3.24 -5.88 29.23
C ASP A 277 3.67 -6.72 28.03
N LEU A 278 4.74 -6.30 27.36
CA LEU A 278 5.32 -7.02 26.23
C LEU A 278 6.01 -8.33 26.63
N ASN A 279 6.20 -8.60 27.92
CA ASN A 279 6.67 -9.89 28.39
C ASN A 279 5.66 -11.01 28.18
N ARG A 280 4.38 -10.67 28.10
CA ARG A 280 3.32 -11.65 27.81
C ARG A 280 3.28 -11.98 26.32
N PRO A 281 3.38 -13.27 25.93
CA PRO A 281 3.28 -13.69 24.53
C PRO A 281 2.04 -13.13 23.81
N ARG A 282 0.89 -13.13 24.49
CA ARG A 282 -0.36 -12.58 23.96
C ARG A 282 -0.22 -11.12 23.52
N MET A 283 0.37 -10.27 24.36
CA MET A 283 0.46 -8.84 24.05
C MET A 283 1.43 -8.58 22.89
N ARG A 284 2.49 -9.38 22.76
CA ARG A 284 3.37 -9.32 21.58
C ARG A 284 2.65 -9.68 20.30
N LEU A 285 1.83 -10.73 20.33
CA LEU A 285 0.99 -11.10 19.19
C LEU A 285 0.00 -10.00 18.83
N VAL A 286 -0.58 -9.33 19.83
CA VAL A 286 -1.44 -8.16 19.61
C VAL A 286 -0.66 -7.03 18.95
N VAL A 287 0.48 -6.61 19.50
CA VAL A 287 1.28 -5.52 18.91
C VAL A 287 1.72 -5.83 17.48
N ARG A 288 2.21 -7.05 17.21
CA ARG A 288 2.53 -7.51 15.85
C ARG A 288 1.31 -7.47 14.93
N THR A 289 0.15 -7.86 15.43
CA THR A 289 -1.12 -7.78 14.69
C THR A 289 -1.48 -6.34 14.37
N ILE A 290 -1.33 -5.42 15.32
CA ILE A 290 -1.60 -4.00 15.09
C ILE A 290 -0.66 -3.43 14.05
N LEU A 291 0.66 -3.71 14.12
CA LEU A 291 1.61 -3.30 13.09
C LEU A 291 1.18 -3.79 11.70
N SER A 292 0.86 -5.08 11.56
CA SER A 292 0.39 -5.67 10.31
C SER A 292 -0.93 -5.07 9.78
N LEU A 293 -1.86 -4.73 10.69
CA LEU A 293 -3.15 -4.15 10.31
C LEU A 293 -3.10 -2.63 10.11
N SER A 294 -2.05 -1.96 10.56
CA SER A 294 -1.94 -0.50 10.48
C SER A 294 -1.70 0.01 9.06
N THR A 295 -1.22 -0.87 8.17
CA THR A 295 -1.16 -0.63 6.73
C THR A 295 -2.53 -0.75 6.04
N SER A 296 -3.61 -1.08 6.77
CA SER A 296 -4.97 -1.14 6.25
C SER A 296 -5.54 0.25 5.94
N PRO A 297 -6.07 0.48 4.73
CA PRO A 297 -6.60 1.78 4.29
C PRO A 297 -7.77 2.30 5.13
N THR A 298 -8.61 1.38 5.62
CA THR A 298 -9.82 1.70 6.36
C THR A 298 -9.60 1.62 7.87
N GLY A 299 -8.36 1.44 8.33
CA GLY A 299 -8.06 1.06 9.70
C GLY A 299 -8.48 -0.38 9.99
N PHE A 300 -8.64 -0.72 11.27
CA PHE A 300 -8.97 -2.07 11.71
C PHE A 300 -9.95 -2.10 12.88
N SER A 301 -10.67 -3.20 13.02
CA SER A 301 -11.68 -3.44 14.06
C SER A 301 -11.21 -4.51 15.04
N ALA A 302 -11.84 -4.57 16.23
CA ALA A 302 -11.56 -5.62 17.21
C ALA A 302 -11.79 -7.04 16.65
N ARG A 303 -12.69 -7.21 15.68
CA ARG A 303 -12.95 -8.50 15.00
C ARG A 303 -11.80 -8.88 14.06
N GLU A 304 -11.26 -7.92 13.32
CA GLU A 304 -10.09 -8.16 12.45
C GLU A 304 -8.84 -8.45 13.29
N VAL A 305 -8.65 -7.71 14.39
CA VAL A 305 -7.56 -7.96 15.35
C VAL A 305 -7.68 -9.36 15.95
N SER A 306 -8.84 -9.77 16.45
CA SER A 306 -8.97 -11.10 17.06
C SER A 306 -8.69 -12.22 16.06
N ARG A 307 -9.23 -12.12 14.84
CA ARG A 307 -8.96 -13.08 13.76
C ARG A 307 -7.49 -13.16 13.40
N LYS A 308 -6.80 -12.01 13.27
CA LYS A 308 -5.39 -11.96 12.88
C LYS A 308 -4.47 -12.41 14.01
N VAL A 309 -4.75 -12.08 15.27
CA VAL A 309 -4.01 -12.60 16.44
C VAL A 309 -4.08 -14.12 16.48
N ARG A 310 -5.27 -14.73 16.31
CA ARG A 310 -5.42 -16.18 16.27
C ARG A 310 -4.66 -16.81 15.10
N SER A 311 -4.79 -16.22 13.91
CA SER A 311 -4.05 -16.69 12.73
C SER A 311 -2.52 -16.58 12.88
N LEU A 312 -2.02 -15.56 13.56
CA LEU A 312 -0.58 -15.35 13.78
C LEU A 312 -0.03 -16.24 14.89
N GLY A 313 -0.81 -16.46 15.95
CA GLY A 313 -0.42 -17.27 17.10
C GLY A 313 -0.69 -18.77 16.95
N GLY A 314 -1.44 -19.18 15.92
CA GLY A 314 -1.91 -20.57 15.79
C GLY A 314 -2.90 -20.97 16.88
N LEU A 315 -3.69 -20.01 17.39
CA LEU A 315 -4.56 -20.20 18.55
C LEU A 315 -5.97 -20.69 18.12
N PRO A 316 -6.62 -21.55 18.92
CA PRO A 316 -8.03 -21.91 18.77
C PRO A 316 -8.99 -20.71 18.82
N GLU A 317 -10.22 -20.87 18.30
CA GLU A 317 -11.19 -19.77 18.14
C GLU A 317 -11.63 -19.11 19.46
N ASP A 318 -11.64 -19.87 20.54
CA ASP A 318 -12.08 -19.50 21.89
C ASP A 318 -10.98 -18.83 22.73
N GLU A 319 -9.70 -19.07 22.41
CA GLU A 319 -8.58 -18.58 23.24
C GLU A 319 -8.40 -17.06 23.18
N TYR A 320 -8.69 -16.44 22.03
CA TYR A 320 -8.60 -14.98 21.86
C TYR A 320 -9.81 -14.37 21.15
N GLY A 321 -10.77 -13.87 21.93
CA GLY A 321 -12.04 -13.34 21.46
C GLY A 321 -12.09 -11.83 21.17
N CYS A 322 -13.18 -11.37 20.54
CA CYS A 322 -13.41 -9.95 20.22
C CYS A 322 -13.43 -9.03 21.46
N ARG A 323 -13.89 -9.53 22.63
CA ARG A 323 -13.89 -8.76 23.88
C ARG A 323 -12.48 -8.49 24.39
N GLN A 324 -11.60 -9.50 24.33
CA GLN A 324 -10.19 -9.34 24.69
C GLN A 324 -9.49 -8.39 23.72
N ALA A 325 -9.72 -8.53 22.40
CA ALA A 325 -9.23 -7.60 21.40
C ALA A 325 -9.69 -6.16 21.64
N ALA A 326 -10.97 -5.96 21.96
CA ALA A 326 -11.49 -4.63 22.29
C ALA A 326 -10.83 -4.04 23.56
N TYR A 327 -10.55 -4.88 24.56
CA TYR A 327 -9.87 -4.45 25.78
C TYR A 327 -8.39 -4.12 25.54
N ASP A 328 -7.64 -4.97 24.81
CA ASP A 328 -6.24 -4.70 24.47
C ASP A 328 -6.12 -3.45 23.56
N LEU A 329 -7.06 -3.24 22.63
CA LEU A 329 -7.18 -1.98 21.87
C LEU A 329 -7.45 -0.78 22.79
N LYS A 330 -8.27 -0.94 23.83
CA LYS A 330 -8.51 0.13 24.82
C LYS A 330 -7.23 0.45 25.60
N LYS A 331 -6.40 -0.54 25.93
CA LYS A 331 -5.09 -0.30 26.56
C LYS A 331 -4.17 0.52 25.66
N LEU A 332 -4.04 0.11 24.39
CA LEU A 332 -3.25 0.84 23.39
C LEU A 332 -3.74 2.28 23.19
N ARG A 333 -5.06 2.50 23.26
CA ARG A 333 -5.63 3.86 23.26
C ARG A 333 -5.27 4.66 24.50
N GLY A 334 -5.24 4.01 25.66
CA GLY A 334 -4.83 4.66 26.90
C GLY A 334 -3.34 4.99 26.95
N LYS A 335 -2.54 4.47 26.01
CA LYS A 335 -1.15 4.86 25.78
C LYS A 335 -0.99 5.75 24.54
N GLU A 336 -2.11 6.20 23.96
CA GLU A 336 -2.16 7.08 22.77
C GLU A 336 -1.51 6.50 21.50
N TRP A 337 -1.14 5.22 21.50
CA TRP A 337 -0.51 4.56 20.36
C TRP A 337 -1.49 4.27 19.23
N ILE A 338 -2.78 4.18 19.56
CA ILE A 338 -3.85 4.05 18.58
C ILE A 338 -4.99 4.99 18.95
N ARG A 339 -5.81 5.35 17.96
CA ARG A 339 -7.03 6.15 18.14
C ARG A 339 -8.21 5.56 17.39
N ARG A 340 -9.43 6.00 17.74
CA ARG A 340 -10.63 5.65 16.96
C ARG A 340 -10.68 6.50 15.70
N LYS A 341 -11.09 5.89 14.60
CA LYS A 341 -11.26 6.57 13.31
C LYS A 341 -12.65 7.20 13.24
N GLY A 342 -12.73 8.51 13.50
CA GLY A 342 -13.98 9.26 13.58
C GLY A 342 -14.99 8.60 14.53
N ASN A 343 -16.26 8.57 14.13
CA ASN A 343 -17.34 7.95 14.90
C ASN A 343 -17.52 6.44 14.65
N SER A 344 -16.57 5.80 13.96
CA SER A 344 -16.67 4.38 13.61
C SER A 344 -16.17 3.45 14.73
N ARG A 345 -16.47 2.15 14.61
CA ARG A 345 -15.89 1.09 15.44
C ARG A 345 -14.50 0.63 14.93
N ARG A 346 -13.83 1.44 14.11
CA ARG A 346 -12.50 1.18 13.56
C ARG A 346 -11.46 2.04 14.27
N TYR A 347 -10.23 1.53 14.27
CA TYR A 347 -9.07 2.10 14.92
C TYR A 347 -7.97 2.31 13.88
N GLU A 348 -7.10 3.26 14.15
CA GLU A 348 -5.87 3.52 13.39
C GLU A 348 -4.73 3.74 14.37
N ALA A 349 -3.54 3.27 14.01
CA ALA A 349 -2.34 3.53 14.79
C ALA A 349 -1.83 4.94 14.50
N VAL A 350 -1.31 5.59 15.54
CA VAL A 350 -0.66 6.90 15.42
C VAL A 350 0.81 6.67 15.06
N ALA A 351 1.42 7.62 14.33
CA ALA A 351 2.81 7.51 13.85
C ALA A 351 3.80 7.17 14.98
N GLU A 352 3.71 7.86 16.11
CA GLU A 352 4.54 7.59 17.29
C GLU A 352 4.30 6.16 17.83
N GLY A 353 3.04 5.77 18.01
CA GLY A 353 2.68 4.42 18.43
C GLY A 353 3.23 3.34 17.50
N LEU A 354 3.21 3.56 16.18
CA LEU A 354 3.79 2.64 15.21
C LEU A 354 5.30 2.49 15.38
N ARG A 355 6.01 3.61 15.51
CA ARG A 355 7.47 3.61 15.72
C ARG A 355 7.83 2.88 17.00
N SER A 356 7.15 3.18 18.10
CA SER A 356 7.39 2.56 19.41
C SER A 356 7.06 1.07 19.39
N MET A 357 5.90 0.68 18.85
CA MET A 357 5.52 -0.74 18.71
C MET A 357 6.53 -1.52 17.87
N ALA A 358 6.96 -0.97 16.73
CA ALA A 358 7.95 -1.62 15.87
C ALA A 358 9.31 -1.72 16.56
N ALA A 359 9.76 -0.65 17.22
CA ALA A 359 11.03 -0.62 17.94
C ALA A 359 11.08 -1.66 19.07
N LEU A 360 10.03 -1.73 19.89
CA LEU A 360 9.99 -2.63 21.04
C LEU A 360 9.93 -4.11 20.63
N ILE A 361 9.24 -4.43 19.54
CA ILE A 361 9.23 -5.79 18.98
C ILE A 361 10.63 -6.17 18.48
N VAL A 362 11.30 -5.29 17.73
CA VAL A 362 12.66 -5.53 17.22
C VAL A 362 13.65 -5.68 18.36
N LEU A 363 13.66 -4.75 19.32
CA LEU A 363 14.55 -4.82 20.47
C LEU A 363 14.36 -6.13 21.22
N ARG A 364 13.11 -6.54 21.44
CA ARG A 364 12.85 -7.76 22.19
C ARG A 364 13.22 -9.02 21.42
N ASP A 365 12.68 -9.18 20.21
CA ASP A 365 12.70 -10.45 19.49
C ASP A 365 13.99 -10.63 18.68
N ASP A 366 14.57 -9.54 18.20
CA ASP A 366 15.77 -9.56 17.37
C ASP A 366 17.04 -9.21 18.17
N VAL A 367 16.96 -8.42 19.25
CA VAL A 367 18.16 -8.06 20.05
C VAL A 367 18.25 -8.85 21.34
N ILE A 368 17.30 -8.69 22.26
CA ILE A 368 17.36 -9.26 23.61
C ILE A 368 17.26 -10.79 23.57
N LYS A 369 16.23 -11.34 22.90
CA LYS A 369 15.98 -12.79 22.88
C LYS A 369 17.15 -13.60 22.31
N PRO A 370 17.77 -13.23 21.17
CA PRO A 370 18.92 -13.96 20.64
C PRO A 370 20.15 -13.85 21.55
N LEU A 371 20.41 -12.68 22.13
CA LEU A 371 21.53 -12.48 23.05
C LEU A 371 21.40 -13.34 24.32
N LEU A 372 20.21 -13.43 24.91
CA LEU A 372 19.94 -14.28 26.07
C LEU A 372 19.99 -15.78 25.72
N ALA A 373 19.38 -16.19 24.60
CA ALA A 373 19.40 -17.59 24.16
C ALA A 373 20.82 -18.10 23.87
N ALA A 374 21.73 -17.22 23.46
CA ALA A 374 23.12 -17.55 23.19
C ALA A 374 23.99 -17.68 24.46
N GLN A 375 23.53 -17.19 25.62
CA GLN A 375 24.21 -17.41 26.91
C GLN A 375 23.93 -18.80 27.47
N GLY A 376 22.66 -19.26 27.41
CA GLY A 376 22.27 -20.60 27.88
C GLY A 376 22.88 -21.78 27.11
N ARG A 377 23.70 -21.53 26.06
CA ARG A 377 24.48 -22.56 25.35
C ARG A 377 25.93 -22.51 25.81
N LEU A 378 26.31 -23.47 26.67
CA LEU A 378 27.67 -23.66 27.21
C LEU A 378 28.75 -23.94 26.14
N LYS A 379 28.37 -24.31 24.92
CA LYS A 379 29.33 -24.58 23.82
C LYS A 379 29.12 -23.63 22.63
N PRO A 380 30.16 -22.92 22.16
CA PRO A 380 30.10 -22.19 20.89
C PRO A 380 29.82 -23.18 19.75
N GLY A 381 28.76 -22.96 18.99
CA GLY A 381 28.53 -23.68 17.74
C GLY A 381 29.58 -23.33 16.68
N ARG A 382 29.64 -24.14 15.62
CA ARG A 382 30.55 -23.94 14.47
C ARG A 382 30.32 -22.54 13.86
N ARG A 383 31.40 -21.78 13.63
CA ARG A 383 31.32 -20.45 12.97
C ARG A 383 30.72 -20.61 11.55
N PRO A 384 29.72 -19.80 11.17
CA PRO A 384 29.19 -19.78 9.81
C PRO A 384 30.27 -19.40 8.79
N THR A 385 30.24 -20.00 7.60
CA THR A 385 31.21 -19.79 6.51
C THR A 385 31.06 -18.45 5.81
N GLN A 386 29.88 -17.81 5.92
CA GLN A 386 29.64 -16.43 5.50
C GLN A 386 29.01 -15.70 6.69
N THR A 387 29.60 -14.58 7.09
CA THR A 387 29.06 -13.72 8.15
C THR A 387 28.45 -12.49 7.52
N ALA A 388 27.14 -12.32 7.69
CA ALA A 388 26.53 -11.03 7.41
C ALA A 388 27.10 -10.00 8.41
N PRO A 389 27.21 -8.71 8.04
CA PRO A 389 27.72 -7.68 8.97
C PRO A 389 27.01 -7.68 10.34
N ILE A 390 25.72 -8.03 10.37
CA ILE A 390 24.94 -8.15 11.61
C ILE A 390 25.44 -9.24 12.55
N ASP A 391 25.98 -10.35 12.02
CA ASP A 391 26.50 -11.46 12.83
C ASP A 391 27.75 -11.03 13.62
N ALA A 392 28.58 -10.17 13.03
CA ALA A 392 29.74 -9.59 13.71
C ALA A 392 29.30 -8.69 14.88
N HIS A 393 28.22 -7.91 14.69
CA HIS A 393 27.65 -7.10 15.76
C HIS A 393 27.07 -7.95 16.90
N TYR A 394 26.33 -9.01 16.61
CA TYR A 394 25.85 -9.94 17.64
C TYR A 394 27.01 -10.60 18.39
N ALA A 395 28.07 -11.02 17.70
CA ALA A 395 29.24 -11.62 18.33
C ALA A 395 29.95 -10.65 19.29
N ALA A 396 30.13 -9.39 18.86
CA ALA A 396 30.72 -8.34 19.68
C ALA A 396 29.88 -8.04 20.93
N LEU A 397 28.56 -7.82 20.75
CA LEU A 397 27.63 -7.57 21.86
C LEU A 397 27.62 -8.73 22.85
N ARG A 398 27.56 -9.97 22.37
CA ARG A 398 27.61 -11.16 23.23
C ARG A 398 28.89 -11.23 24.06
N SER A 399 30.03 -10.90 23.46
CA SER A 399 31.32 -10.90 24.16
C SER A 399 31.37 -9.83 25.25
N GLN A 400 30.89 -8.62 24.98
CA GLN A 400 30.90 -7.53 25.95
C GLN A 400 29.87 -7.75 27.06
N MET A 401 28.67 -8.24 26.72
CA MET A 401 27.62 -8.56 27.69
C MET A 401 28.07 -9.63 28.70
N ARG A 402 28.86 -10.62 28.28
CA ARG A 402 29.45 -11.61 29.20
C ARG A 402 30.39 -11.01 30.22
N LYS A 403 31.28 -10.11 29.77
CA LYS A 403 32.21 -9.41 30.66
C LYS A 403 31.44 -8.57 31.68
N LEU A 404 30.45 -7.82 31.21
CA LEU A 404 29.59 -7.03 32.07
C LEU A 404 28.84 -7.90 33.10
N PHE A 405 28.31 -9.06 32.71
CA PHE A 405 27.64 -9.96 33.65
C PHE A 405 28.60 -10.51 34.72
N LEU A 406 29.84 -10.85 34.35
CA LEU A 406 30.87 -11.24 35.32
C LEU A 406 31.16 -10.11 36.31
N ASP A 407 31.33 -8.88 35.82
CA ASP A 407 31.61 -7.71 36.66
C ASP A 407 30.42 -7.35 37.57
N LEU A 408 29.18 -7.60 37.11
CA LEU A 408 27.95 -7.40 37.86
C LEU A 408 27.57 -8.59 38.76
N GLY A 409 28.34 -9.67 38.76
CA GLY A 409 28.05 -10.89 39.54
C GLY A 409 26.84 -11.69 39.06
N ILE A 410 26.39 -11.49 37.82
CA ILE A 410 25.31 -12.26 37.20
C ILE A 410 25.93 -13.52 36.56
N ALA A 411 25.51 -14.70 37.01
CA ALA A 411 25.94 -15.96 36.41
C ALA A 411 25.50 -16.02 34.93
N ALA A 412 26.46 -16.01 34.01
CA ALA A 412 26.26 -15.99 32.56
C ALA A 412 26.43 -17.37 31.92
#